data_AF-A0A077Z7N3-F1
#
_entry.id   AF-A0A077Z7N3-F1
#
_cell.length_a   1.000
_cell.length_b   1.000
_cell.length_c   1.000
_cell.angle_alpha   90.00
_cell.angle_beta   90.00
_cell.angle_gamma   90.00
#
_symmetry.space_group_name_H-M   'P 1'
#
loop_
_entity.id
_entity.type
_entity.pdbx_description
1 polymer ?
#
loop_
_entity_poly.entity_id
_entity_poly.type
_entity_poly.pdbx_seq_one_letter_code
_entity_poly.pdbx_strand_id
1 'polypeptide(L)' 'MPFFSNWDEFARAVEMLYATSRNRCRFVTKYSNELGELNLKVTDDCVCLRYSSKSVQDVKRLEKLTNSLMRQMTARDVK' A
#
# COMPACT_ATOMS: atom_id res chain seq x y z
N MET A 1 -13.18 3.47 7.27
CA MET A 1 -11.87 3.00 6.76
C MET A 1 -11.82 1.49 6.90
N PRO A 2 -11.97 0.74 5.80
CA PRO A 2 -11.87 -0.72 5.85
C PRO A 2 -10.46 -1.16 6.23
N PHE A 3 -10.38 -2.07 7.18
CA PHE A 3 -9.19 -2.88 7.42
C PHE A 3 -9.31 -4.14 6.58
N PHE A 4 -8.35 -4.33 5.67
CA PHE A 4 -8.23 -5.58 4.92
C PHE A 4 -7.55 -6.62 5.82
N SER A 5 -8.12 -7.83 5.85
CA SER A 5 -7.53 -9.00 6.50
C SER A 5 -6.70 -9.85 5.53
N ASN A 6 -6.97 -9.74 4.23
CA ASN A 6 -6.28 -10.46 3.17
C ASN A 6 -5.31 -9.54 2.41
N TRP A 7 -4.07 -10.00 2.22
CA TRP A 7 -3.03 -9.25 1.50
C TRP A 7 -3.39 -8.99 0.04
N ASP A 8 -3.89 -9.99 -0.67
CA ASP A 8 -4.13 -9.92 -2.12
C ASP A 8 -5.28 -8.95 -2.44
N GLU A 9 -6.32 -8.93 -1.60
CA GLU A 9 -7.39 -7.93 -1.67
C GLU A 9 -6.88 -6.52 -1.38
N PHE A 10 -6.04 -6.37 -0.36
CA PHE A 10 -5.42 -5.09 -0.02
C PHE A 10 -4.56 -4.57 -1.18
N ALA A 11 -3.64 -5.39 -1.70
CA ALA A 11 -2.74 -5.01 -2.78
C ALA A 11 -3.53 -4.61 -4.04
N ARG A 12 -4.58 -5.37 -4.40
CA ARG A 12 -5.44 -5.05 -5.54
C ARG A 12 -6.18 -3.72 -5.35
N ALA A 13 -6.74 -3.48 -4.16
CA ALA A 13 -7.40 -2.22 -3.84
C ALA A 13 -6.43 -1.02 -3.89
N VAL A 14 -5.19 -1.22 -3.43
CA VAL A 14 -4.12 -0.20 -3.51
C VAL A 14 -3.78 0.14 -4.96
N GLU A 15 -3.57 -0.87 -5.82
CA GLU A 15 -3.28 -0.64 -7.23
C GLU A 15 -4.43 0.10 -7.94
N MET A 16 -5.68 -0.28 -7.66
CA MET A 16 -6.86 0.42 -8.20
C MET A 16 -6.96 1.88 -7.73
N LEU A 17 -6.74 2.12 -6.44
CA LEU A 17 -6.77 3.48 -5.89
C LEU A 17 -5.64 4.34 -6.48
N TYR A 18 -4.45 3.77 -6.62
CA TYR A 18 -3.30 4.43 -7.22
C TYR A 18 -3.52 4.75 -8.71
N ALA A 19 -4.13 3.84 -9.47
CA ALA A 19 -4.48 4.06 -10.87
C ALA A 19 -5.53 5.17 -11.05
N THR A 20 -6.44 5.34 -10.10
CA THR A 20 -7.54 6.33 -10.17
C THR A 20 -7.09 7.73 -9.73
N SER A 21 -6.25 7.81 -8.70
CA SER A 21 -5.86 9.08 -8.04
C SER A 21 -4.34 9.23 -7.92
N ARG A 22 -3.58 8.97 -8.99
CA ARG A 22 -2.10 8.91 -8.99
C ARG A 22 -1.41 10.06 -8.24
N ASN A 23 -1.85 11.30 -8.47
CA ASN A 23 -1.22 12.51 -7.91
C ASN A 23 -1.61 12.82 -6.45
N ARG A 24 -2.67 12.18 -5.93
CA ARG A 24 -3.15 12.40 -4.55
C ARG A 24 -2.87 11.22 -3.63
N CYS A 25 -2.62 10.05 -4.21
CA CYS A 25 -2.41 8.82 -3.48
C CYS A 25 -1.10 8.85 -2.69
N ARG A 26 -1.17 8.54 -1.39
CA ARG A 26 -0.02 8.45 -0.49
C ARG A 26 0.02 7.08 0.17
N PHE A 27 1.17 6.44 0.12
CA PHE A 27 1.46 5.16 0.77
C PHE A 27 2.31 5.41 2.02
N VAL A 28 1.83 4.96 3.17
CA VAL A 28 2.52 5.08 4.46
C VAL A 28 2.73 3.69 5.07
N THR A 29 3.98 3.40 5.42
CA THR A 29 4.38 2.20 6.14
C THR A 29 4.77 2.59 7.57
N LYS A 30 4.25 1.86 8.56
CA LYS A 30 4.67 1.96 9.96
C LYS A 30 5.06 0.57 10.45
N TYR A 31 6.29 0.43 10.94
CA TYR A 31 6.76 -0.75 11.64
C TYR A 31 6.77 -0.46 13.15
N SER A 32 6.28 -1.41 13.96
CA SER A 32 6.37 -1.37 15.41
C SER A 32 7.12 -2.61 15.90
N ASN A 33 8.36 -2.42 16.35
CA ASN A 33 9.16 -3.53 16.87
C ASN A 33 8.57 -4.09 18.17
N GLU A 34 8.07 -3.22 19.06
CA GLU A 34 7.45 -3.62 20.34
C GLU A 34 6.26 -4.56 20.13
N LEU A 35 5.43 -4.28 19.13
CA LEU A 35 4.24 -5.07 18.83
C LEU A 35 4.49 -6.20 17.83
N GLY A 36 5.67 -6.21 17.21
CA GLY A 36 6.03 -7.14 16.13
C GLY A 36 5.11 -7.04 14.92
N GLU A 37 4.67 -5.82 14.56
CA GLU A 37 3.65 -5.61 13.52
C GLU A 37 4.06 -4.60 12.46
N LEU A 38 3.57 -4.86 11.26
CA LEU A 38 3.63 -3.99 10.09
C LEU A 38 2.24 -3.41 9.84
N ASN A 39 2.12 -2.08 9.88
CA ASN A 39 0.90 -1.36 9.54
C ASN A 39 1.10 -0.58 8.23
N LEU A 40 0.19 -0.79 7.28
CA LEU A 40 0.17 -0.15 5.98
C LEU A 40 -1.09 0.70 5.84
N LYS A 41 -0.93 1.88 5.23
CA LYS A 41 -2.04 2.78 4.90
C LYS A 41 -1.83 3.37 3.52
N VAL A 42 -2.87 3.33 2.70
CA VAL A 42 -2.90 4.02 1.41
C VAL A 42 -4.15 4.89 1.34
N THR A 43 -4.00 6.16 0.96
CA THR A 43 -5.11 7.11 0.94
C THR A 43 -4.93 8.17 -0.14
N ASP A 44 -6.03 8.62 -0.75
CA ASP A 44 -6.10 9.79 -1.63
C ASP A 44 -6.91 10.96 -1.03
N ASP A 45 -7.12 10.88 0.29
CA ASP A 45 -7.93 11.80 1.13
C ASP A 45 -9.44 11.64 0.96
N CYS A 46 -9.91 10.80 0.04
CA CYS A 46 -11.31 10.40 -0.08
C CYS A 46 -11.51 8.96 0.37
N VAL A 47 -10.65 8.05 -0.09
CA VAL A 47 -10.63 6.63 0.26
C VAL A 47 -9.37 6.34 1.06
N CYS A 48 -9.50 5.55 2.11
CA CYS A 48 -8.36 5.11 2.92
C CYS A 48 -8.43 3.62 3.21
N LEU A 49 -7.41 2.92 2.71
CA LEU A 49 -7.19 1.48 2.79
C LEU A 49 -6.15 1.21 3.88
N ARG A 50 -6.43 0.25 4.77
CA ARG A 50 -5.52 -0.12 5.86
C ARG A 50 -5.31 -1.62 5.89
N TYR A 51 -4.09 -2.03 6.18
CA TYR A 51 -3.70 -3.43 6.37
C TYR A 51 -2.71 -3.53 7.52
N SER A 52 -2.86 -4.53 8.37
CA SER A 52 -1.92 -4.82 9.44
C SER A 52 -1.58 -6.30 9.45
N SER A 53 -0.31 -6.62 9.63
CA SER A 53 0.17 -8.00 9.69
C SER A 53 1.32 -8.16 10.66
N LYS A 54 1.38 -9.33 11.30
CA LYS A 54 2.53 -9.81 12.08
C LYS A 54 3.36 -10.86 11.31
N SER A 55 2.95 -11.20 10.09
CA SER A 55 3.63 -12.20 9.28
C SER A 55 4.85 -11.60 8.59
N VAL A 56 6.02 -12.21 8.80
CA VAL A 56 7.27 -11.84 8.13
C VAL A 56 7.16 -11.99 6.61
N GLN A 57 6.30 -12.89 6.11
CA GLN A 57 6.09 -13.09 4.68
C GLN A 57 5.52 -11.83 4.00
N ASP A 58 4.72 -11.05 4.72
CA ASP A 58 4.12 -9.83 4.18
C ASP A 58 5.12 -8.69 4.04
N VAL A 59 6.28 -8.75 4.72
CA VAL A 59 7.39 -7.80 4.50
C VAL A 59 7.94 -7.94 3.08
N LYS A 60 8.13 -9.18 2.59
CA LYS A 60 8.57 -9.43 1.20
C LYS A 60 7.50 -9.04 0.19
N ARG A 61 6.22 -9.22 0.54
CA ARG A 61 5.11 -8.81 -0.33
C ARG A 61 4.99 -7.29 -0.42
N LEU A 62 5.20 -6.58 0.69
CA LEU A 62 5.30 -5.14 0.73
C LEU A 62 6.40 -4.63 -0.20
N GLU A 63 7.60 -5.20 -0.15
CA GLU A 63 8.71 -4.84 -1.03
C GLU A 63 8.32 -4.93 -2.53
N LYS A 64 7.64 -6.01 -2.92
CA LYS A 64 7.16 -6.18 -4.30
C LYS A 64 6.13 -5.12 -4.69
N LEU A 65 5.17 -4.85 -3.81
CA LEU A 65 4.12 -3.86 -4.04
C LEU A 65 4.70 -2.44 -4.15
N THR A 66 5.56 -2.03 -3.22
CA THR A 66 6.19 -0.69 -3.25
C THR A 66 7.10 -0.53 -4.45
N ASN A 67 7.86 -1.55 -4.84
CA ASN A 67 8.63 -1.54 -6.08
C ASN A 67 7.76 -1.38 -7.33
N SER A 68 6.59 -2.04 -7.38
CA SER A 68 5.62 -1.88 -8.47
C SER A 68 5.10 -0.44 -8.55
N LEU A 69 4.63 0.10 -7.43
CA LEU A 69 4.13 1.47 -7.35
C LEU A 69 5.20 2.50 -7.69
N MET A 70 6.44 2.33 -7.20
CA MET A 70 7.55 3.24 -7.49
C MET A 70 7.92 3.24 -8.98
N ARG A 71 7.91 2.08 -9.64
CA ARG A 71 8.07 2.01 -11.11
C ARG A 71 6.97 2.78 -11.84
N GLN A 72 5.72 2.66 -11.40
CA GLN A 72 4.61 3.40 -12.00
C GLN A 72 4.69 4.91 -11.71
N MET A 73 5.17 5.32 -10.53
CA MET A 73 5.37 6.73 -10.16
C MET A 73 6.48 7.39 -10.98
N THR A 74 7.54 6.64 -11.30
CA THR A 74 8.72 7.17 -12.02
C THR A 74 8.61 7.06 -13.52
N ALA A 75 7.79 6.13 -14.03
CA ALA A 75 7.38 6.12 -15.42
C ALA A 75 6.64 7.43 -15.72
N ARG A 76 7.31 8.34 -16.44
CA ARG A 76 6.69 9.56 -16.94
C ARG A 76 5.44 9.17 -17.72
N ASP A 77 4.28 9.70 -17.31
CA ASP A 77 3.22 9.98 -18.26
C ASP A 77 3.86 10.88 -19.32
N VAL A 78 4.28 10.29 -20.44
CA VAL A 78 4.63 11.03 -21.63
C VAL A 78 3.31 11.57 -22.17
N LYS A 79 2.85 12.69 -21.59
CA LYS A 79 1.99 13.71 -22.19
C LYS A 79 1.72 14.85 -21.21
#